data_AF-A0A7C4YKS5-F1
#
_entry.id   AF-A0A7C4YKS5-F1
#
_cell.length_a   1.000
_cell.length_b   1.000
_cell.length_c   1.000
_cell.angle_alpha   90.00
_cell.angle_beta   90.00
_cell.angle_gamma   90.00
#
_symmetry.space_group_name_H-M   'P 1'
#
loop_
_entity.id
_entity.type
_entity.pdbx_description
1 polymer ?
#
loop_
_entity_poly.entity_id
_entity_poly.type
_entity_poly.pdbx_seq_one_letter_code
_entity_poly.pdbx_strand_id
1 'polypeptide(L)'
;MNFAATDLPIMTSPPVAGWWQCNGTPPKHAETELREALYDLSRPVALVRTPGGVAVADGGVWLASQRDGAYPLAAWAPALLPEQLGDRSFCRDHGLRYAYLAGAMANGIGSCDIVEAMGRAGMLGFFGAAGLSPERVEQAIDRLQKNLGDTPYGFNLIHSPNEPNLEAKIVDLYLRRNVHLVEASAYLDLTLPVVKYRVAGIHQDAEGRIVTPNRIIAKVSRVEVASKFFAPPPEKYLRELVQTGFISAEQAQLASRVPMAQDLTAEADSGGHTDNRPAITLIPTMIALRDRMQKQFGYDIPLRVGAAGGIATPAGVAAAFAMGAAYVLTGSINQACVESGSSDLVREMLAQAEQADVIMAPAADMFEMGVKVQVLKRGTMFAMRAAKLFELYRNYPSLDAIPAAERVQLEKNLFRFPLDEIWRQTREFFLQRDPVQVPKAEADAKHKMALVFRWYVGQSSRWANAGVADRKL
;
A
#
# COMPACT_ATOMS: atom_id res chain seq x y z
N MET A 1 -38.96 25.55 -20.35
CA MET A 1 -40.03 24.63 -19.91
C MET A 1 -40.12 24.73 -18.41
N ASN A 2 -41.20 25.35 -17.92
CA ASN A 2 -41.58 25.32 -16.51
C ASN A 2 -41.93 23.88 -16.14
N PHE A 3 -41.22 23.28 -15.19
CA PHE A 3 -41.70 22.09 -14.51
C PHE A 3 -42.70 22.53 -13.45
N ALA A 4 -43.98 22.54 -13.83
CA ALA A 4 -45.08 22.64 -12.90
C ALA A 4 -45.08 21.38 -12.03
N ALA A 5 -44.97 21.58 -10.71
CA ALA A 5 -45.18 20.55 -9.71
C ALA A 5 -46.59 19.99 -9.88
N THR A 6 -46.67 18.69 -10.18
CA THR A 6 -47.91 17.94 -10.13
C THR A 6 -48.13 17.49 -8.69
N ASP A 7 -49.32 17.79 -8.17
CA ASP A 7 -49.80 17.44 -6.84
C ASP A 7 -49.72 15.92 -6.60
N LEU A 8 -48.65 15.49 -5.93
CA LEU A 8 -48.66 14.26 -5.14
C LEU A 8 -49.23 14.60 -3.76
N PRO A 9 -50.14 13.79 -3.19
CA PRO A 9 -50.63 14.01 -1.84
C PRO A 9 -49.43 14.01 -0.89
N ILE A 10 -49.21 15.16 -0.24
CA ILE A 10 -48.23 15.32 0.82
C ILE A 10 -48.61 14.29 1.88
N MET A 11 -47.84 13.21 1.98
CA MET A 11 -47.93 12.32 3.13
C MET A 11 -47.81 13.19 4.38
N THR A 12 -48.87 13.18 5.19
CA THR A 12 -48.86 13.63 6.58
C THR A 12 -47.58 13.17 7.24
N SER A 13 -46.86 14.11 7.87
CA SER A 13 -45.59 14.00 8.60
C SER A 13 -44.94 12.61 8.62
N PRO A 14 -43.71 12.42 8.09
CA PRO A 14 -43.04 11.12 8.12
C PRO A 14 -43.04 10.55 9.55
N PRO A 15 -43.18 9.22 9.71
CA PRO A 15 -43.30 8.60 11.01
C PRO A 15 -42.16 9.04 11.92
N VAL A 16 -42.51 9.50 13.12
CA VAL A 16 -41.55 9.96 14.12
C VAL A 16 -40.75 8.75 14.58
N ALA A 17 -39.44 8.73 14.31
CA ALA A 17 -38.54 7.63 14.65
C ALA A 17 -38.31 7.46 16.17
N GLY A 18 -38.85 8.37 16.97
CA GLY A 18 -38.73 8.45 18.42
C GLY A 18 -38.77 9.92 18.85
N TRP A 19 -38.63 10.15 20.14
CA TRP A 19 -38.62 11.49 20.73
C TRP A 19 -37.27 11.75 21.37
N TRP A 20 -36.86 13.00 21.42
CA TRP A 20 -35.62 13.41 22.05
C TRP A 20 -35.91 14.36 23.21
N GLN A 21 -35.44 14.01 24.40
CA GLN A 21 -35.52 14.86 25.57
C GLN A 21 -34.18 15.52 25.81
N CYS A 22 -34.11 16.85 25.70
CA CYS A 22 -32.90 17.59 26.00
C CYS A 22 -32.67 17.71 27.51
N ASN A 23 -31.40 17.73 27.94
CA ASN A 23 -30.98 17.92 29.34
C ASN A 23 -30.92 19.41 29.73
N GLY A 24 -31.99 20.16 29.45
CA GLY A 24 -32.11 21.58 29.82
C GLY A 24 -31.53 22.59 28.83
N THR A 25 -30.82 22.14 27.78
CA THR A 25 -30.41 23.00 26.66
C THR A 25 -31.47 22.95 25.55
N PRO A 26 -32.05 24.08 25.12
CA PRO A 26 -33.04 24.07 24.04
C PRO A 26 -32.39 23.70 22.70
N PRO A 27 -33.16 23.14 21.75
CA PRO A 27 -32.65 22.87 20.41
C PRO A 27 -32.15 24.13 19.71
N LYS A 28 -31.04 23.94 18.99
CA LYS A 28 -30.22 24.97 18.35
C LYS A 28 -30.50 25.03 16.85
N HIS A 29 -30.70 26.23 16.32
CA HIS A 29 -31.13 26.46 14.94
C HIS A 29 -30.04 27.07 14.05
N ALA A 30 -28.94 27.58 14.63
CA ALA A 30 -27.93 28.23 13.83
C ALA A 30 -27.11 27.22 13.04
N GLU A 31 -26.77 27.55 11.78
CA GLU A 31 -25.94 26.70 10.93
C GLU A 31 -24.56 26.40 11.55
N THR A 32 -24.00 27.37 12.26
CA THR A 32 -22.73 27.23 12.99
C THR A 32 -22.81 26.17 14.08
N GLU A 33 -23.92 26.14 14.84
CA GLU A 33 -24.14 25.16 15.90
C GLU A 33 -24.32 23.74 15.34
N LEU A 34 -25.04 23.61 14.22
CA LEU A 34 -25.14 22.36 13.47
C LEU A 34 -23.79 21.88 12.98
N ARG A 35 -22.98 22.79 12.45
CA ARG A 35 -21.64 22.47 11.98
C ARG A 35 -20.76 21.98 13.14
N GLU A 36 -20.71 22.72 14.24
CA GLU A 36 -19.94 22.34 15.43
C GLU A 36 -20.34 20.97 15.97
N ALA A 37 -21.65 20.70 16.09
CA ALA A 37 -22.16 19.40 16.53
C ALA A 37 -21.76 18.27 15.56
N LEU A 38 -21.82 18.50 14.25
CA LEU A 38 -21.43 17.51 13.25
C LEU A 38 -19.91 17.22 13.23
N TYR A 39 -19.07 18.19 13.60
CA TYR A 39 -17.61 18.00 13.67
C TYR A 39 -17.12 17.40 15.00
N ASP A 40 -17.93 17.44 16.07
CA ASP A 40 -17.62 16.74 17.33
C ASP A 40 -18.01 15.25 17.25
N LEU A 41 -17.14 14.45 16.65
CA LEU A 41 -17.33 13.00 16.49
C LEU A 41 -17.38 12.22 17.81
N SER A 42 -17.04 12.86 18.94
CA SER A 42 -17.04 12.22 20.26
C SER A 42 -18.43 12.17 20.90
N ARG A 43 -19.41 12.84 20.32
CA ARG A 43 -20.78 12.96 20.85
C ARG A 43 -21.81 12.53 19.81
N PRO A 44 -22.92 11.92 20.25
CA PRO A 44 -24.05 11.69 19.36
C PRO A 44 -24.69 13.03 18.97
N VAL A 45 -25.15 13.12 17.72
CA VAL A 45 -25.89 14.27 17.20
C VAL A 45 -27.33 13.85 16.99
N ALA A 46 -28.28 14.58 17.59
CA ALA A 46 -29.70 14.41 17.34
C ALA A 46 -30.23 15.64 16.59
N LEU A 47 -30.96 15.41 15.50
CA LEU A 47 -31.76 16.42 14.84
C LEU A 47 -33.21 16.22 15.24
N VAL A 48 -33.86 17.28 15.70
CA VAL A 48 -35.23 17.26 16.19
C VAL A 48 -36.10 18.24 15.41
N ARG A 49 -37.41 17.98 15.35
CA ARG A 49 -38.39 18.89 14.74
C ARG A 49 -38.90 19.86 15.79
N THR A 50 -38.80 21.16 15.52
CA THR A 50 -39.40 22.21 16.34
C THR A 50 -40.34 23.06 15.47
N PRO A 51 -41.16 23.96 16.06
CA PRO A 51 -41.95 24.91 15.28
C PRO A 51 -41.11 25.80 14.34
N GLY A 52 -39.83 26.03 14.68
CA GLY A 52 -38.87 26.80 13.86
C GLY A 52 -38.16 25.97 12.78
N GLY A 53 -38.57 24.72 12.57
CA GLY A 53 -37.93 23.79 11.63
C GLY A 53 -37.05 22.74 12.32
N VAL A 54 -36.11 22.17 11.58
CA VAL A 54 -35.17 21.19 12.12
C VAL A 54 -34.09 21.91 12.94
N ALA A 55 -33.81 21.38 14.12
CA ALA A 55 -32.81 21.91 15.05
C ALA A 55 -31.91 20.79 15.57
N VAL A 56 -30.71 21.15 16.02
CA VAL A 56 -29.77 20.26 16.68
C VAL A 56 -30.11 20.20 18.16
N ALA A 57 -30.23 19.00 18.70
CA ALA A 57 -30.36 18.78 20.12
C ALA A 57 -29.07 18.18 20.68
N ASP A 58 -28.39 18.95 21.52
CA ASP A 58 -27.21 18.52 22.26
C ASP A 58 -27.61 18.07 23.65
N GLY A 59 -27.02 16.96 24.13
CA GLY A 59 -27.22 16.49 25.50
C GLY A 59 -28.67 16.07 25.77
N GLY A 60 -28.92 14.78 25.90
CA GLY A 60 -30.28 14.29 26.07
C GLY A 60 -30.36 12.78 25.93
N VAL A 61 -31.60 12.30 25.87
CA VAL A 61 -31.89 10.87 25.71
C VAL A 61 -32.94 10.64 24.63
N TRP A 62 -32.74 9.55 23.90
CA TRP A 62 -33.75 9.01 23.00
C TRP A 62 -34.89 8.35 23.80
N LEU A 63 -36.12 8.60 23.39
CA LEU A 63 -37.33 8.08 23.99
C LEU A 63 -38.17 7.37 22.93
N ALA A 64 -38.65 6.16 23.23
CA ALA A 64 -39.53 5.41 22.33
C ALA A 64 -40.93 6.03 22.21
N SER A 65 -41.37 6.79 23.22
CA SER A 65 -42.70 7.40 23.29
C SER A 65 -42.63 8.89 23.61
N GLN A 66 -43.68 9.62 23.24
CA GLN A 66 -43.78 11.05 23.54
C GLN A 66 -43.82 11.30 25.04
N ARG A 67 -43.13 12.35 25.48
CA ARG A 67 -43.20 12.91 26.82
C ARG A 67 -43.28 14.43 26.73
N ASP A 68 -43.79 15.06 27.78
CA ASP A 68 -43.84 16.52 27.87
C ASP A 68 -42.44 17.12 27.77
N GLY A 69 -42.29 18.11 26.89
CA GLY A 69 -41.00 18.76 26.63
C GLY A 69 -40.04 17.97 25.72
N ALA A 70 -40.44 16.80 25.21
CA ALA A 70 -39.67 16.07 24.22
C ALA A 70 -39.99 16.53 22.79
N TYR A 71 -38.96 16.54 21.93
CA TYR A 71 -39.11 16.92 20.53
C TYR A 71 -39.16 15.69 19.63
N PRO A 72 -39.98 15.66 18.56
CA PRO A 72 -39.93 14.58 17.58
C PRO A 72 -38.54 14.47 16.95
N LEU A 73 -37.95 13.28 16.97
CA LEU A 73 -36.65 13.04 16.35
C LEU A 73 -36.79 13.05 14.81
N ALA A 74 -35.97 13.86 14.15
CA ALA A 74 -35.85 13.91 12.70
C ALA A 74 -34.73 13.00 12.18
N ALA A 75 -33.57 13.00 12.83
CA ALA A 75 -32.42 12.15 12.50
C ALA A 75 -31.50 12.00 13.72
N TRP A 76 -30.63 10.98 13.69
CA TRP A 76 -29.64 10.77 14.74
C TRP A 76 -28.38 10.14 14.15
N ALA A 77 -27.22 10.56 14.66
CA ALA A 77 -25.93 9.95 14.39
C ALA A 77 -25.23 9.61 15.73
N PRO A 78 -24.69 8.39 15.90
CA PRO A 78 -23.90 8.04 17.07
C PRO A 78 -22.55 8.75 17.11
N ALA A 79 -21.93 8.77 18.29
CA ALA A 79 -20.50 9.06 18.41
C ALA A 79 -19.69 7.97 17.68
N LEU A 80 -18.91 8.38 16.70
CA LEU A 80 -18.09 7.49 15.87
C LEU A 80 -16.73 8.14 15.64
N LEU A 81 -15.76 7.73 16.44
CA LEU A 81 -14.39 8.19 16.33
C LEU A 81 -13.66 7.52 15.15
N PRO A 82 -12.65 8.17 14.55
CA PRO A 82 -11.88 7.57 13.45
C PRO A 82 -11.21 6.23 13.80
N GLU A 83 -10.88 5.99 15.07
CA GLU A 83 -10.35 4.74 15.63
C GLU A 83 -11.33 3.56 15.50
N GLN A 84 -12.61 3.86 15.26
CA GLN A 84 -13.66 2.87 15.09
C GLN A 84 -13.84 2.45 13.64
N LEU A 85 -13.15 3.09 12.69
CA LEU A 85 -13.17 2.72 11.27
C LEU A 85 -12.25 1.53 11.01
N GLY A 86 -12.71 0.59 10.19
CA GLY A 86 -12.00 -0.64 9.88
C GLY A 86 -12.20 -1.75 10.92
N ASP A 87 -11.30 -2.72 10.91
CA ASP A 87 -11.35 -3.90 11.76
C ASP A 87 -10.58 -3.66 13.06
N ARG A 88 -11.28 -3.64 14.19
CA ARG A 88 -10.66 -3.45 15.51
C ARG A 88 -9.68 -4.56 15.87
N SER A 89 -9.90 -5.78 15.37
CA SER A 89 -8.96 -6.88 15.59
C SER A 89 -7.64 -6.62 14.87
N PHE A 90 -7.65 -5.97 13.70
CA PHE A 90 -6.42 -5.55 13.01
C PHE A 90 -5.62 -4.58 13.87
N CYS A 91 -6.28 -3.53 14.39
CA CYS A 91 -5.63 -2.56 15.26
C CYS A 91 -5.06 -3.22 16.52
N ARG A 92 -5.84 -4.06 17.21
CA ARG A 92 -5.37 -4.79 18.40
C ARG A 92 -4.16 -5.67 18.09
N ASP A 93 -4.25 -6.44 17.02
CA ASP A 93 -3.25 -7.46 16.68
C ASP A 93 -1.93 -6.85 16.21
N HIS A 94 -1.94 -5.61 15.70
CA HIS A 94 -0.76 -4.86 15.26
C HIS A 94 -0.40 -3.70 16.19
N GLY A 95 -1.09 -3.52 17.32
CA GLY A 95 -0.80 -2.44 18.29
C GLY A 95 -1.08 -1.02 17.79
N LEU A 96 -2.11 -0.84 16.95
CA LEU A 96 -2.42 0.43 16.28
C LEU A 96 -3.63 1.14 16.91
N ARG A 97 -3.64 2.47 16.78
CA ARG A 97 -4.81 3.31 17.09
C ARG A 97 -5.76 3.40 15.90
N TYR A 98 -5.22 3.46 14.68
CA TYR A 98 -6.00 3.57 13.45
C TYR A 98 -5.70 2.42 12.50
N ALA A 99 -6.73 1.94 11.80
CA ALA A 99 -6.62 0.94 10.73
C ALA A 99 -6.07 1.57 9.44
N TYR A 100 -4.89 2.18 9.53
CA TYR A 100 -4.29 3.02 8.49
C TYR A 100 -2.79 2.77 8.37
N LEU A 101 -2.37 2.48 7.14
CA LEU A 101 -0.99 2.11 6.79
C LEU A 101 -0.39 3.10 5.78
N ALA A 102 0.92 3.35 5.91
CA ALA A 102 1.75 3.86 4.82
C ALA A 102 2.51 2.69 4.20
N GLY A 103 2.20 2.37 2.94
CA GLY A 103 2.86 1.31 2.21
C GLY A 103 4.30 1.64 1.84
N ALA A 104 5.09 0.61 1.57
CA ALA A 104 6.47 0.81 1.20
C ALA A 104 6.61 1.53 -0.14
N MET A 105 7.59 2.43 -0.22
CA MET A 105 7.98 3.11 -1.44
C MET A 105 9.48 2.89 -1.64
N ALA A 106 9.86 2.32 -2.79
CA ALA A 106 11.19 1.75 -3.05
C ALA A 106 12.35 2.75 -2.86
N ASN A 107 13.57 2.23 -2.78
CA ASN A 107 14.82 2.99 -2.65
C ASN A 107 14.84 3.93 -1.45
N GLY A 108 14.18 3.56 -0.35
CA GLY A 108 14.11 4.36 0.88
C GLY A 108 13.20 5.59 0.80
N ILE A 109 12.36 5.74 -0.25
CA ILE A 109 11.34 6.79 -0.31
C ILE A 109 10.37 6.63 0.86
N GLY A 110 9.96 5.39 1.16
CA GLY A 110 9.33 5.01 2.43
C GLY A 110 10.39 5.02 3.51
N SER A 111 10.80 6.23 3.91
CA SER A 111 11.95 6.49 4.76
C SER A 111 11.72 6.02 6.20
N CYS A 112 12.80 5.98 6.99
CA CYS A 112 12.65 5.83 8.44
C CYS A 112 11.80 6.96 9.03
N ASP A 113 11.88 8.18 8.50
CA ASP A 113 11.10 9.34 8.98
C ASP A 113 9.60 9.14 8.79
N ILE A 114 9.15 8.61 7.65
CA ILE A 114 7.74 8.23 7.43
C ILE A 114 7.32 7.17 8.46
N VAL A 115 8.12 6.11 8.59
CA VAL A 115 7.79 5.00 9.49
C VAL A 115 7.69 5.48 10.94
N GLU A 116 8.64 6.33 11.35
CA GLU A 116 8.65 6.92 12.69
C GLU A 116 7.45 7.85 12.94
N ALA A 117 7.10 8.71 11.98
CA ALA A 117 5.97 9.62 12.08
C ALA A 117 4.64 8.85 12.16
N MET A 118 4.46 7.84 11.29
CA MET A 118 3.28 6.97 11.30
C MET A 118 3.15 6.22 12.62
N GLY A 119 4.24 5.59 13.08
CA GLY A 119 4.25 4.84 14.35
C GLY A 119 3.86 5.71 15.54
N ARG A 120 4.46 6.89 15.69
CA ARG A 120 4.16 7.83 16.78
C ARG A 120 2.72 8.36 16.74
N ALA A 121 2.11 8.41 15.55
CA ALA A 121 0.71 8.78 15.38
C ALA A 121 -0.28 7.64 15.67
N GLY A 122 0.20 6.44 16.02
CA GLY A 122 -0.64 5.25 16.23
C GLY A 122 -1.11 4.60 14.92
N MET A 123 -0.35 4.78 13.84
CA MET A 123 -0.54 4.15 12.53
C MET A 123 0.65 3.23 12.24
N LEU A 124 0.62 2.53 11.12
CA LEU A 124 1.71 1.63 10.72
C LEU A 124 2.41 2.13 9.45
N GLY A 125 3.74 2.18 9.46
CA GLY A 125 4.54 2.48 8.27
C GLY A 125 5.45 1.31 7.87
N PHE A 126 5.65 1.14 6.57
CA PHE A 126 6.59 0.17 6.01
C PHE A 126 7.82 0.84 5.39
N PHE A 127 9.01 0.45 5.86
CA PHE A 127 10.26 0.93 5.28
C PHE A 127 10.47 0.40 3.86
N GLY A 128 10.86 1.30 2.95
CA GLY A 128 11.09 1.06 1.53
C GLY A 128 12.39 0.33 1.20
N ALA A 129 12.51 -0.94 1.60
CA ALA A 129 13.73 -1.72 1.43
C ALA A 129 14.09 -2.10 -0.03
N ALA A 130 13.09 -2.18 -0.92
CA ALA A 130 13.30 -2.56 -2.32
C ALA A 130 14.36 -1.68 -3.01
N GLY A 131 15.34 -2.30 -3.66
CA GLY A 131 16.42 -1.61 -4.38
C GLY A 131 17.61 -1.13 -3.52
N LEU A 132 17.52 -1.23 -2.19
CA LEU A 132 18.62 -0.93 -1.27
C LEU A 132 19.52 -2.15 -1.05
N SER A 133 20.77 -1.91 -0.64
CA SER A 133 21.68 -2.98 -0.24
C SER A 133 21.33 -3.52 1.16
N PRO A 134 21.68 -4.77 1.50
CA PRO A 134 21.47 -5.33 2.84
C PRO A 134 22.04 -4.45 3.96
N GLU A 135 23.20 -3.83 3.74
CA GLU A 135 23.86 -2.96 4.72
C GLU A 135 23.02 -1.71 4.99
N ARG A 136 22.41 -1.14 3.93
CA ARG A 136 21.53 0.03 4.09
C ARG A 136 20.21 -0.33 4.76
N VAL A 137 19.69 -1.54 4.50
CA VAL A 137 18.51 -2.06 5.20
C VAL A 137 18.83 -2.29 6.69
N GLU A 138 20.00 -2.84 7.02
CA GLU A 138 20.44 -3.03 8.41
C GLU A 138 20.55 -1.72 9.18
N GLN A 139 21.14 -0.68 8.57
CA GLN A 139 21.17 0.67 9.16
C GLN A 139 19.77 1.23 9.45
N ALA A 140 18.80 0.96 8.56
CA ALA A 140 17.42 1.39 8.76
C ALA A 140 16.76 0.63 9.92
N ILE A 141 17.03 -0.67 10.06
CA ILE A 141 16.57 -1.48 11.19
C ILE A 141 17.11 -0.92 12.50
N ASP A 142 18.42 -0.67 12.57
CA ASP A 142 19.08 -0.14 13.76
C ASP A 142 18.47 1.20 14.21
N ARG A 143 18.24 2.09 13.24
CA ARG A 143 17.59 3.39 13.50
C ARG A 143 16.17 3.22 14.03
N LEU A 144 15.34 2.43 13.35
CA LEU A 144 13.93 2.26 13.72
C LEU A 144 13.80 1.59 15.09
N GLN A 145 14.56 0.53 15.36
CA GLN A 145 14.56 -0.13 16.68
C GLN A 145 14.94 0.84 17.80
N LYS A 146 15.99 1.64 17.58
CA LYS A 146 16.43 2.64 18.54
C LYS A 146 15.37 3.72 18.80
N ASN A 147 14.70 4.20 17.74
CA ASN A 147 13.84 5.39 17.82
C ASN A 147 12.37 5.09 18.14
N LEU A 148 11.91 3.85 17.92
CA LEU A 148 10.52 3.45 18.10
C LEU A 148 10.29 2.55 19.32
N GLY A 149 11.32 1.82 19.79
CA GLY A 149 11.15 0.85 20.87
C GLY A 149 10.07 -0.16 20.52
N ASP A 150 9.02 -0.22 21.35
CA ASP A 150 7.87 -1.13 21.16
C ASP A 150 6.82 -0.62 20.16
N THR A 151 7.00 0.60 19.61
CA THR A 151 6.04 1.15 18.63
C THR A 151 6.08 0.32 17.35
N PRO A 152 4.93 -0.16 16.83
CA PRO A 152 4.88 -1.02 15.65
C PRO A 152 5.48 -0.36 14.40
N TYR A 153 6.29 -1.13 13.68
CA TYR A 153 6.81 -0.77 12.36
C TYR A 153 6.96 -2.03 11.49
N GLY A 154 7.03 -1.84 10.18
CA GLY A 154 7.26 -2.94 9.26
C GLY A 154 8.34 -2.63 8.21
N PHE A 155 8.78 -3.67 7.53
CA PHE A 155 9.73 -3.57 6.41
C PHE A 155 9.14 -4.18 5.14
N ASN A 156 9.46 -3.60 3.98
CA ASN A 156 9.13 -4.24 2.73
C ASN A 156 9.97 -5.51 2.51
N LEU A 157 9.32 -6.58 2.06
CA LEU A 157 9.97 -7.77 1.51
C LEU A 157 9.47 -7.93 0.08
N ILE A 158 10.29 -7.51 -0.89
CA ILE A 158 9.93 -7.56 -2.31
C ILE A 158 10.43 -8.86 -2.94
N HIS A 159 9.58 -9.51 -3.71
CA HIS A 159 10.01 -10.61 -4.56
C HIS A 159 10.79 -10.09 -5.76
N SER A 160 11.99 -10.64 -5.99
CA SER A 160 12.87 -10.28 -7.11
C SER A 160 13.24 -11.54 -7.88
N PRO A 161 12.46 -11.95 -8.90
CA PRO A 161 12.68 -13.20 -9.65
C PRO A 161 14.08 -13.33 -10.25
N ASN A 162 14.69 -12.21 -10.64
CA ASN A 162 16.02 -12.16 -11.25
C ASN A 162 17.17 -12.18 -10.21
N GLU A 163 16.86 -11.98 -8.92
CA GLU A 163 17.85 -11.94 -7.83
C GLU A 163 17.35 -12.76 -6.62
N PRO A 164 17.06 -14.08 -6.76
CA PRO A 164 16.44 -14.87 -5.68
C PRO A 164 17.32 -14.95 -4.41
N ASN A 165 18.64 -14.88 -4.56
CA ASN A 165 19.58 -14.84 -3.44
C ASN A 165 19.44 -13.56 -2.59
N LEU A 166 18.95 -12.45 -3.17
CA LEU A 166 18.74 -11.21 -2.43
C LEU A 166 17.59 -11.37 -1.43
N GLU A 167 16.47 -11.98 -1.85
CA GLU A 167 15.32 -12.23 -0.99
C GLU A 167 15.72 -13.07 0.24
N ALA A 168 16.48 -14.15 0.02
CA ALA A 168 17.01 -15.00 1.10
C ALA A 168 17.91 -14.22 2.09
N LYS A 169 18.83 -13.40 1.58
CA LYS A 169 19.72 -12.57 2.42
C LYS A 169 18.95 -11.56 3.26
N ILE A 170 17.91 -10.93 2.69
CA ILE A 170 17.06 -9.97 3.39
C ILE A 170 16.21 -10.67 4.47
N VAL A 171 15.64 -11.84 4.18
CA VAL A 171 14.94 -12.65 5.19
C VAL A 171 15.87 -13.02 6.34
N ASP A 172 17.09 -13.49 6.04
CA ASP A 172 18.08 -13.82 7.07
C ASP A 172 18.45 -12.60 7.92
N LEU A 173 18.59 -11.43 7.29
CA LEU A 173 18.81 -10.17 8.01
C LEU A 173 17.62 -9.84 8.93
N TYR A 174 16.38 -9.91 8.44
CA TYR A 174 15.18 -9.63 9.22
C TYR A 174 15.04 -10.58 10.41
N LEU A 175 15.30 -11.88 10.23
CA LEU A 175 15.27 -12.85 11.31
C LEU A 175 16.37 -12.59 12.36
N ARG A 176 17.61 -12.32 11.93
CA ARG A 176 18.73 -12.01 12.85
C ARG A 176 18.52 -10.74 13.65
N ARG A 177 17.84 -9.74 13.06
CA ARG A 177 17.57 -8.45 13.70
C ARG A 177 16.18 -8.39 14.34
N ASN A 178 15.43 -9.50 14.44
CA ASN A 178 14.10 -9.55 15.05
C ASN A 178 13.09 -8.56 14.43
N VAL A 179 13.06 -8.47 13.09
CA VAL A 179 12.02 -7.71 12.38
C VAL A 179 10.79 -8.62 12.25
N HIS A 180 9.75 -8.32 13.03
CA HIS A 180 8.58 -9.18 13.21
C HIS A 180 7.39 -8.89 12.29
N LEU A 181 7.49 -7.89 11.42
CA LEU A 181 6.44 -7.53 10.48
C LEU A 181 7.00 -7.13 9.11
N VAL A 182 6.52 -7.78 8.05
CA VAL A 182 6.85 -7.43 6.67
C VAL A 182 5.62 -7.17 5.80
N GLU A 183 5.76 -6.22 4.87
CA GLU A 183 4.87 -6.09 3.71
C GLU A 183 5.46 -6.90 2.56
N ALA A 184 4.87 -8.05 2.25
CA ALA A 184 5.31 -8.89 1.14
C ALA A 184 4.69 -8.40 -0.17
N SER A 185 5.52 -7.95 -1.13
CA SER A 185 5.06 -7.36 -2.40
C SER A 185 5.72 -7.98 -3.63
N ALA A 186 5.07 -7.83 -4.79
CA ALA A 186 5.52 -8.34 -6.10
C ALA A 186 5.64 -9.87 -6.24
N TYR A 187 5.13 -10.64 -5.29
CA TYR A 187 5.12 -12.11 -5.36
C TYR A 187 4.20 -12.63 -6.46
N LEU A 188 4.69 -13.59 -7.25
CA LEU A 188 3.92 -14.37 -8.23
C LEU A 188 3.57 -15.76 -7.69
N ASP A 189 4.45 -16.29 -6.86
CA ASP A 189 4.30 -17.53 -6.11
C ASP A 189 5.00 -17.39 -4.76
N LEU A 190 4.67 -18.26 -3.82
CA LEU A 190 5.40 -18.34 -2.56
C LEU A 190 6.80 -18.91 -2.80
N THR A 191 7.76 -18.36 -2.08
CA THR A 191 9.16 -18.77 -2.13
C THR A 191 9.58 -19.40 -0.81
N LEU A 192 10.68 -20.15 -0.81
CA LEU A 192 11.23 -20.69 0.44
C LEU A 192 11.59 -19.56 1.44
N PRO A 193 12.24 -18.43 1.05
CA PRO A 193 12.53 -17.35 1.99
C PRO A 193 11.32 -16.77 2.71
N VAL A 194 10.22 -16.46 2.01
CA VAL A 194 9.04 -15.87 2.67
C VAL A 194 8.33 -16.88 3.59
N VAL A 195 8.36 -18.17 3.23
CA VAL A 195 7.87 -19.25 4.11
C VAL A 195 8.76 -19.39 5.34
N LYS A 196 10.09 -19.39 5.17
CA LYS A 196 11.08 -19.41 6.24
C LYS A 196 10.84 -18.28 7.24
N TYR A 197 10.63 -17.06 6.73
CA TYR A 197 10.30 -15.90 7.56
C TYR A 197 9.03 -16.15 8.40
N ARG A 198 7.95 -16.59 7.76
CA ARG A 198 6.64 -16.80 8.40
C ARG A 198 6.69 -17.81 9.55
N VAL A 199 7.42 -18.90 9.39
CA VAL A 199 7.41 -20.04 10.33
C VAL A 199 8.52 -19.95 11.39
N ALA A 200 9.49 -19.05 11.23
CA ALA A 200 10.56 -18.91 12.20
C ALA A 200 10.02 -18.54 13.60
N GLY A 201 10.37 -19.35 14.60
CA GLY A 201 9.94 -19.15 15.99
C GLY A 201 8.48 -19.49 16.28
N ILE A 202 7.75 -20.12 15.33
CA ILE A 202 6.39 -20.60 15.60
C ILE A 202 6.39 -21.57 16.79
N HIS A 203 5.41 -21.43 17.69
CA HIS A 203 5.26 -22.28 18.88
C HIS A 203 3.81 -22.24 19.39
N GLN A 204 3.49 -23.10 20.36
CA GLN A 204 2.27 -22.97 21.16
C GLN A 204 2.58 -22.33 22.50
N ASP A 205 1.72 -21.41 22.95
CA ASP A 205 1.80 -20.85 24.29
C ASP A 205 1.20 -21.78 25.36
N ALA A 206 1.23 -21.35 26.62
CA ALA A 206 0.72 -22.13 27.77
C ALA A 206 -0.79 -22.42 27.68
N GLU A 207 -1.54 -21.61 26.92
CA GLU A 207 -2.97 -21.78 26.67
C GLU A 207 -3.25 -22.61 25.41
N GLY A 208 -2.21 -23.12 24.74
CA GLY A 208 -2.31 -23.95 23.54
C GLY A 208 -2.56 -23.17 22.24
N ARG A 209 -2.47 -21.84 22.27
CA ARG A 209 -2.65 -20.98 21.10
C ARG A 209 -1.38 -20.98 20.24
N ILE A 210 -1.54 -21.01 18.93
CA ILE A 210 -0.40 -20.94 18.00
C ILE A 210 0.08 -19.50 17.93
N VAL A 211 1.32 -19.28 18.37
CA VAL A 211 2.00 -17.98 18.30
C VAL A 211 2.87 -17.96 17.05
N THR A 212 2.65 -16.96 16.19
CA THR A 212 3.50 -16.66 15.04
C THR A 212 4.25 -15.35 15.27
N PRO A 213 5.52 -15.36 15.71
CA PRO A 213 6.26 -14.14 15.99
C PRO A 213 6.41 -13.24 14.77
N ASN A 214 6.55 -13.83 13.59
CA ASN A 214 6.76 -13.11 12.34
C ASN A 214 5.47 -13.04 11.52
N ARG A 215 5.01 -11.82 11.26
CA ARG A 215 3.75 -11.53 10.58
C ARG A 215 4.00 -10.98 9.18
N ILE A 216 3.09 -11.33 8.27
CA ILE A 216 3.13 -10.90 6.88
C ILE A 216 1.83 -10.17 6.57
N ILE A 217 1.95 -8.96 6.01
CA ILE A 217 0.87 -8.31 5.27
C ILE A 217 1.17 -8.48 3.78
N ALA A 218 0.38 -9.29 3.08
CA ALA A 218 0.62 -9.57 1.66
C ALA A 218 -0.06 -8.51 0.79
N LYS A 219 0.69 -7.77 -0.03
CA LYS A 219 0.14 -6.81 -0.98
C LYS A 219 0.02 -7.42 -2.37
N VAL A 220 -1.22 -7.56 -2.85
CA VAL A 220 -1.53 -8.29 -4.08
C VAL A 220 -2.68 -7.66 -4.85
N SER A 221 -2.72 -7.91 -6.16
CA SER A 221 -3.82 -7.48 -7.04
C SER A 221 -4.53 -8.66 -7.73
N ARG A 222 -4.08 -9.90 -7.50
CA ARG A 222 -4.55 -11.11 -8.20
C ARG A 222 -5.03 -12.20 -7.25
N VAL A 223 -6.17 -12.81 -7.57
CA VAL A 223 -6.83 -13.83 -6.75
C VAL A 223 -5.96 -15.07 -6.60
N GLU A 224 -5.20 -15.44 -7.63
CA GLU A 224 -4.34 -16.62 -7.64
C GLU A 224 -3.19 -16.49 -6.63
N VAL A 225 -2.63 -15.27 -6.49
CA VAL A 225 -1.57 -14.98 -5.53
C VAL A 225 -2.16 -14.83 -4.12
N ALA A 226 -3.29 -14.10 -4.02
CA ALA A 226 -4.02 -13.93 -2.76
C ALA A 226 -4.39 -15.27 -2.11
N SER A 227 -4.85 -16.23 -2.92
CA SER A 227 -5.22 -17.57 -2.46
C SER A 227 -4.03 -18.31 -1.84
N LYS A 228 -2.81 -18.12 -2.36
CA LYS A 228 -1.61 -18.74 -1.80
C LYS A 228 -1.23 -18.14 -0.45
N PHE A 229 -1.37 -16.82 -0.29
CA PHE A 229 -1.11 -16.15 0.99
C PHE A 229 -2.15 -16.48 2.07
N PHE A 230 -3.41 -16.66 1.70
CA PHE A 230 -4.45 -17.10 2.65
C PHE A 230 -4.41 -18.60 2.95
N ALA A 231 -3.74 -19.41 2.15
CA ALA A 231 -3.51 -20.82 2.45
C ALA A 231 -2.36 -20.99 3.48
N PRO A 232 -2.26 -22.18 4.12
CA PRO A 232 -1.12 -22.50 4.95
C PRO A 232 0.19 -22.56 4.15
N PRO A 233 1.36 -22.44 4.82
CA PRO A 233 2.66 -22.64 4.20
C PRO A 233 2.73 -23.97 3.42
N PRO A 234 3.22 -23.96 2.16
CA PRO A 234 3.25 -25.17 1.34
C PRO A 234 4.10 -26.28 1.97
N GLU A 235 3.55 -27.50 2.01
CA GLU A 235 4.20 -28.68 2.62
C GLU A 235 5.60 -28.97 2.04
N LYS A 236 5.81 -28.69 0.75
CA LYS A 236 7.13 -28.85 0.11
C LYS A 236 8.21 -28.01 0.82
N TYR A 237 7.89 -26.78 1.18
CA TYR A 237 8.83 -25.86 1.85
C TYR A 237 8.95 -26.20 3.33
N LEU A 238 7.85 -26.60 3.98
CA LEU A 238 7.91 -27.08 5.37
C LEU A 238 8.82 -28.31 5.50
N ARG A 239 8.70 -29.30 4.61
CA ARG A 239 9.57 -30.48 4.58
C ARG A 239 11.03 -30.10 4.38
N GLU A 240 11.32 -29.18 3.47
CA GLU A 240 12.68 -28.68 3.24
C GLU A 240 13.26 -27.98 4.48
N LEU A 241 12.46 -27.15 5.17
CA LEU A 241 12.88 -26.48 6.41
C LEU A 241 13.08 -27.46 7.58
N VAL A 242 12.31 -28.54 7.64
CA VAL A 242 12.52 -29.63 8.61
C VAL A 242 13.81 -30.40 8.28
N GLN A 243 14.03 -30.75 7.01
CA GLN A 243 15.23 -31.50 6.58
C GLN A 243 16.53 -30.73 6.84
N THR A 244 16.49 -29.41 6.68
CA THR A 244 17.63 -28.52 6.98
C THR A 244 17.79 -28.22 8.48
N GLY A 245 16.87 -28.71 9.32
CA GLY A 245 16.88 -28.46 10.77
C GLY A 245 16.51 -27.03 11.17
N PHE A 246 15.96 -26.23 10.25
CA PHE A 246 15.55 -24.85 10.54
C PHE A 246 14.29 -24.79 11.41
N ILE A 247 13.37 -25.75 11.24
CA ILE A 247 12.21 -25.95 12.12
C ILE A 247 12.08 -27.42 12.53
N SER A 248 11.40 -27.69 13.64
CA SER A 248 11.03 -29.04 14.05
C SER A 248 9.81 -29.58 13.27
N ALA A 249 9.59 -30.89 13.33
CA ALA A 249 8.37 -31.51 12.78
C ALA A 249 7.09 -30.96 13.45
N GLU A 250 7.15 -30.67 14.75
CA GLU A 250 6.06 -30.05 15.49
C GLU A 250 5.77 -28.64 14.97
N GLN A 251 6.80 -27.82 14.77
CA GLN A 251 6.65 -26.48 14.19
C GLN A 251 6.04 -26.52 12.78
N ALA A 252 6.40 -27.51 11.97
CA ALA A 252 5.77 -27.72 10.66
C ALA A 252 4.28 -28.09 10.79
N GLN A 253 3.90 -28.90 11.78
CA GLN A 253 2.49 -29.21 12.06
C GLN A 253 1.72 -27.96 12.50
N LEU A 254 2.29 -27.14 13.39
CA LEU A 254 1.70 -25.85 13.77
C LEU A 254 1.54 -24.92 12.56
N ALA A 255 2.56 -24.84 11.72
CA ALA A 255 2.57 -24.00 10.53
C ALA A 255 1.43 -24.36 9.56
N SER A 256 1.08 -25.65 9.44
CA SER A 256 -0.04 -26.10 8.59
C SER A 256 -1.43 -25.62 9.02
N ARG A 257 -1.54 -25.05 10.24
CA ARG A 257 -2.80 -24.57 10.84
C ARG A 257 -2.95 -23.04 10.83
N VAL A 258 -1.99 -22.32 10.25
CA VAL A 258 -2.01 -20.86 10.15
C VAL A 258 -1.85 -20.43 8.70
N PRO A 259 -2.40 -19.27 8.28
CA PRO A 259 -2.17 -18.78 6.92
C PRO A 259 -0.73 -18.27 6.76
N MET A 260 -0.27 -18.23 5.51
CA MET A 260 0.96 -17.53 5.13
C MET A 260 0.89 -16.03 5.49
N ALA A 261 -0.25 -15.39 5.24
CA ALA A 261 -0.55 -14.03 5.68
C ALA A 261 -1.98 -13.97 6.25
N GLN A 262 -2.10 -13.43 7.46
CA GLN A 262 -3.39 -13.17 8.09
C GLN A 262 -4.09 -11.95 7.47
N ASP A 263 -3.28 -11.01 6.98
CA ASP A 263 -3.68 -9.71 6.47
C ASP A 263 -3.22 -9.58 5.01
N LEU A 264 -4.13 -9.13 4.16
CA LEU A 264 -3.88 -8.95 2.74
C LEU A 264 -4.33 -7.57 2.28
N THR A 265 -3.43 -6.83 1.65
CA THR A 265 -3.73 -5.54 1.03
C THR A 265 -4.12 -5.77 -0.43
N ALA A 266 -5.39 -5.51 -0.77
CA ALA A 266 -5.86 -5.50 -2.15
C ALA A 266 -5.39 -4.21 -2.83
N GLU A 267 -4.35 -4.31 -3.66
CA GLU A 267 -3.78 -3.17 -4.38
C GLU A 267 -4.48 -2.97 -5.73
N ALA A 268 -5.35 -1.96 -5.78
CA ALA A 268 -6.00 -1.49 -6.98
C ALA A 268 -5.05 -0.58 -7.80
N ASP A 269 -5.58 0.23 -8.71
CA ASP A 269 -4.77 1.19 -9.44
C ASP A 269 -3.96 2.12 -8.52
N SER A 270 -2.64 2.07 -8.64
CA SER A 270 -1.69 2.71 -7.74
C SER A 270 -0.50 3.33 -8.50
N GLY A 271 0.26 4.20 -7.81
CA GLY A 271 1.55 4.69 -8.29
C GLY A 271 2.60 3.59 -8.29
N GLY A 272 3.55 3.62 -9.24
CA GLY A 272 4.54 2.55 -9.40
C GLY A 272 3.97 1.34 -10.13
N HIS A 273 4.35 0.12 -9.72
CA HIS A 273 3.86 -1.10 -10.36
C HIS A 273 2.38 -1.31 -10.08
N THR A 274 1.58 -1.40 -11.15
CA THR A 274 0.13 -1.58 -11.08
C THR A 274 -0.36 -2.32 -12.32
N ASP A 275 -1.36 -3.18 -12.17
CA ASP A 275 -2.15 -3.73 -13.28
C ASP A 275 -3.49 -3.00 -13.48
N ASN A 276 -3.59 -1.77 -12.94
CA ASN A 276 -4.65 -0.79 -13.13
C ASN A 276 -6.06 -1.31 -12.79
N ARG A 277 -6.17 -2.19 -11.79
CA ARG A 277 -7.45 -2.77 -11.41
C ARG A 277 -8.35 -1.74 -10.72
N PRO A 278 -9.64 -1.64 -11.08
CA PRO A 278 -10.57 -0.77 -10.36
C PRO A 278 -10.74 -1.21 -8.90
N ALA A 279 -10.61 -0.28 -7.96
CA ALA A 279 -10.78 -0.57 -6.53
C ALA A 279 -12.17 -1.13 -6.21
N ILE A 280 -13.22 -0.59 -6.84
CA ILE A 280 -14.62 -0.98 -6.64
C ILE A 280 -14.93 -2.43 -7.05
N THR A 281 -14.08 -3.05 -7.87
CA THR A 281 -14.23 -4.46 -8.26
C THR A 281 -13.23 -5.35 -7.54
N LEU A 282 -11.99 -4.91 -7.39
CA LEU A 282 -10.93 -5.70 -6.76
C LEU A 282 -11.18 -5.93 -5.27
N ILE A 283 -11.54 -4.91 -4.51
CA ILE A 283 -11.69 -5.01 -3.05
C ILE A 283 -12.81 -6.00 -2.69
N PRO A 284 -14.04 -5.90 -3.23
CA PRO A 284 -15.08 -6.91 -2.99
C PRO A 284 -14.68 -8.32 -3.43
N THR A 285 -13.94 -8.45 -4.55
CA THR A 285 -13.44 -9.75 -5.03
C THR A 285 -12.50 -10.40 -4.01
N MET A 286 -11.57 -9.63 -3.44
CA MET A 286 -10.62 -10.12 -2.43
C MET A 286 -11.33 -10.43 -1.11
N ILE A 287 -12.35 -9.66 -0.71
CA ILE A 287 -13.18 -9.96 0.47
C ILE A 287 -13.93 -11.29 0.28
N ALA A 288 -14.56 -11.50 -0.88
CA ALA A 288 -15.23 -12.77 -1.17
C ALA A 288 -14.25 -13.96 -1.19
N LEU A 289 -13.01 -13.76 -1.64
CA LEU A 289 -11.96 -14.77 -1.51
C LEU A 289 -11.63 -15.04 -0.03
N ARG A 290 -11.42 -13.99 0.76
CA ARG A 290 -11.14 -14.09 2.20
C ARG A 290 -12.22 -14.91 2.92
N ASP A 291 -13.50 -14.67 2.62
CA ASP A 291 -14.61 -15.41 3.23
C ASP A 291 -14.58 -16.91 2.86
N ARG A 292 -14.32 -17.22 1.59
CA ARG A 292 -14.17 -18.62 1.14
C ARG A 292 -13.00 -19.32 1.81
N MET A 293 -11.85 -18.65 1.90
CA MET A 293 -10.63 -19.21 2.50
C MET A 293 -10.79 -19.38 4.01
N GLN A 294 -11.40 -18.41 4.69
CA GLN A 294 -11.72 -18.51 6.12
C GLN A 294 -12.64 -19.70 6.40
N LYS A 295 -13.68 -19.91 5.57
CA LYS A 295 -14.57 -21.07 5.68
C LYS A 295 -13.86 -22.39 5.39
N GLN A 296 -12.95 -22.40 4.41
CA GLN A 296 -12.22 -23.59 4.00
C GLN A 296 -11.22 -24.07 5.09
N PHE A 297 -10.45 -23.14 5.67
CA PHE A 297 -9.38 -23.50 6.60
C PHE A 297 -9.78 -23.38 8.07
N GLY A 298 -10.84 -22.63 8.40
CA GLY A 298 -11.36 -22.53 9.76
C GLY A 298 -10.37 -21.92 10.76
N TYR A 299 -9.56 -20.94 10.35
CA TYR A 299 -8.56 -20.33 11.21
C TYR A 299 -9.18 -19.65 12.45
N ASP A 300 -8.53 -19.81 13.60
CA ASP A 300 -8.96 -19.20 14.87
C ASP A 300 -8.95 -17.66 14.83
N ILE A 301 -7.94 -17.09 14.16
CA ILE A 301 -7.85 -15.66 13.88
C ILE A 301 -8.47 -15.43 12.50
N PRO A 302 -9.47 -14.54 12.35
CA PRO A 302 -10.10 -14.27 11.05
C PRO A 302 -9.13 -13.63 10.05
N LEU A 303 -9.20 -14.07 8.79
CA LEU A 303 -8.50 -13.44 7.67
C LEU A 303 -9.05 -12.03 7.41
N ARG A 304 -8.16 -11.10 7.04
CA ARG A 304 -8.51 -9.69 6.80
C ARG A 304 -8.01 -9.20 5.45
N VAL A 305 -8.82 -8.35 4.82
CA VAL A 305 -8.50 -7.70 3.55
C VAL A 305 -8.54 -6.19 3.76
N GLY A 306 -7.42 -5.52 3.58
CA GLY A 306 -7.33 -4.06 3.47
C GLY A 306 -7.39 -3.58 2.02
N ALA A 307 -7.44 -2.27 1.84
CA ALA A 307 -7.54 -1.62 0.54
C ALA A 307 -6.37 -0.66 0.28
N ALA A 308 -5.83 -0.69 -0.94
CA ALA A 308 -4.85 0.26 -1.44
C ALA A 308 -5.14 0.64 -2.90
N GLY A 309 -4.54 1.73 -3.37
CA GLY A 309 -4.74 2.25 -4.72
C GLY A 309 -5.93 3.20 -4.80
N GLY A 310 -5.69 4.43 -5.28
CA GLY A 310 -6.71 5.49 -5.39
C GLY A 310 -7.16 6.14 -4.06
N ILE A 311 -6.57 5.78 -2.92
CA ILE A 311 -6.94 6.32 -1.60
C ILE A 311 -6.06 7.55 -1.27
N ALA A 312 -6.59 8.74 -1.52
CA ALA A 312 -5.91 10.02 -1.29
C ALA A 312 -6.78 11.09 -0.60
N THR A 313 -8.05 10.78 -0.32
CA THR A 313 -9.03 11.73 0.23
C THR A 313 -9.90 11.06 1.29
N PRO A 314 -10.55 11.82 2.20
CA PRO A 314 -11.51 11.27 3.16
C PRO A 314 -12.63 10.45 2.49
N ALA A 315 -13.11 10.88 1.32
CA ALA A 315 -14.11 10.14 0.55
C ALA A 315 -13.58 8.77 0.08
N GLY A 316 -12.33 8.69 -0.37
CA GLY A 316 -11.70 7.42 -0.74
C GLY A 316 -11.55 6.47 0.45
N VAL A 317 -11.16 7.00 1.61
CA VAL A 317 -11.07 6.24 2.86
C VAL A 317 -12.46 5.72 3.28
N ALA A 318 -13.47 6.59 3.28
CA ALA A 318 -14.84 6.21 3.62
C ALA A 318 -15.39 5.14 2.67
N ALA A 319 -15.14 5.26 1.36
CA ALA A 319 -15.55 4.27 0.37
C ALA A 319 -14.87 2.92 0.57
N ALA A 320 -13.57 2.90 0.89
CA ALA A 320 -12.84 1.66 1.18
C ALA A 320 -13.43 0.92 2.40
N PHE A 321 -13.68 1.63 3.49
CA PHE A 321 -14.32 1.04 4.68
C PHE A 321 -15.76 0.62 4.41
N ALA A 322 -16.54 1.39 3.64
CA ALA A 322 -17.90 1.02 3.25
C ALA A 322 -17.95 -0.26 2.40
N MET A 323 -16.91 -0.54 1.60
CA MET A 323 -16.76 -1.82 0.89
C MET A 323 -16.36 -2.99 1.79
N GLY A 324 -16.02 -2.74 3.06
CA GLY A 324 -15.63 -3.77 4.03
C GLY A 324 -14.13 -3.98 4.19
N ALA A 325 -13.29 -3.02 3.79
CA ALA A 325 -11.86 -3.07 4.05
C ALA A 325 -11.57 -3.08 5.57
N ALA A 326 -10.67 -3.95 6.01
CA ALA A 326 -10.22 -4.04 7.40
C ALA A 326 -9.31 -2.87 7.78
N TYR A 327 -8.56 -2.35 6.81
CA TYR A 327 -7.67 -1.20 6.95
C TYR A 327 -7.47 -0.56 5.57
N VAL A 328 -6.95 0.67 5.55
CA VAL A 328 -6.53 1.35 4.33
C VAL A 328 -5.02 1.51 4.29
N LEU A 329 -4.44 1.49 3.10
CA LEU A 329 -3.03 1.74 2.86
C LEU A 329 -2.86 2.83 1.81
N THR A 330 -2.04 3.82 2.12
CA THR A 330 -1.70 4.93 1.22
C THR A 330 -0.25 4.84 0.75
N GLY A 331 0.03 5.46 -0.40
CA GLY A 331 1.36 5.48 -1.02
C GLY A 331 1.67 6.85 -1.62
N SER A 332 1.09 7.19 -2.77
CA SER A 332 1.42 8.40 -3.53
C SER A 332 1.38 9.69 -2.70
N ILE A 333 0.40 9.86 -1.82
CA ILE A 333 0.30 11.06 -0.97
C ILE A 333 1.46 11.14 0.03
N ASN A 334 1.96 10.00 0.52
CA ASN A 334 3.05 9.95 1.50
C ASN A 334 4.38 10.35 0.86
N GLN A 335 4.56 10.09 -0.44
CA GLN A 335 5.76 10.54 -1.16
C GLN A 335 5.86 12.07 -1.22
N ALA A 336 4.72 12.77 -1.21
CA ALA A 336 4.66 14.24 -1.22
C ALA A 336 4.93 14.87 0.16
N CYS A 337 4.92 14.09 1.24
CA CYS A 337 5.14 14.57 2.61
C CYS A 337 6.62 14.84 2.91
N VAL A 338 6.90 15.75 3.85
CA VAL A 338 8.25 16.19 4.20
C VAL A 338 9.14 15.08 4.75
N GLU A 339 8.53 14.05 5.35
CA GLU A 339 9.21 12.87 5.87
C GLU A 339 9.70 11.93 4.76
N SER A 340 9.16 12.05 3.54
CA SER A 340 9.53 11.21 2.40
C SER A 340 11.04 11.22 2.13
N GLY A 341 11.60 10.06 1.80
CA GLY A 341 12.99 9.93 1.37
C GLY A 341 13.25 10.44 -0.07
N SER A 342 12.26 11.08 -0.68
CA SER A 342 12.39 11.76 -1.97
C SER A 342 12.99 13.17 -1.82
N SER A 343 13.43 13.76 -2.93
CA SER A 343 13.94 15.14 -2.93
C SER A 343 12.84 16.20 -2.82
N ASP A 344 13.20 17.40 -2.34
CA ASP A 344 12.31 18.57 -2.32
C ASP A 344 11.78 18.91 -3.72
N LEU A 345 12.63 18.80 -4.74
CA LEU A 345 12.24 19.02 -6.12
C LEU A 345 11.06 18.11 -6.53
N VAL A 346 11.10 16.83 -6.15
CA VAL A 346 10.01 15.88 -6.44
C VAL A 346 8.79 16.20 -5.60
N ARG A 347 8.95 16.53 -4.31
CA ARG A 347 7.82 16.90 -3.44
C ARG A 347 7.06 18.12 -3.97
N GLU A 348 7.77 19.15 -4.41
CA GLU A 348 7.18 20.33 -5.05
C GLU A 348 6.40 19.97 -6.31
N MET A 349 6.94 19.09 -7.15
CA MET A 349 6.24 18.60 -8.34
C MET A 349 4.98 17.80 -7.99
N LEU A 350 5.05 16.94 -6.98
CA LEU A 350 3.91 16.14 -6.52
C LEU A 350 2.82 17.02 -5.88
N ALA A 351 3.19 18.08 -5.17
CA ALA A 351 2.23 19.04 -4.59
C ALA A 351 1.43 19.81 -5.66
N GLN A 352 1.94 19.89 -6.90
CA GLN A 352 1.28 20.51 -8.04
C GLN A 352 0.58 19.50 -8.96
N ALA A 353 0.69 18.20 -8.69
CA ALA A 353 0.14 17.18 -9.56
C ALA A 353 -1.39 17.11 -9.44
N GLU A 354 -2.06 17.06 -10.58
CA GLU A 354 -3.51 16.86 -10.67
C GLU A 354 -3.83 15.42 -11.09
N GLN A 355 -5.11 15.05 -11.04
CA GLN A 355 -5.57 13.68 -11.34
C GLN A 355 -5.14 13.21 -12.75
N ALA A 356 -5.11 14.12 -13.72
CA ALA A 356 -4.75 13.79 -15.10
C ALA A 356 -3.23 13.83 -15.37
N ASP A 357 -2.39 14.13 -14.36
CA ASP A 357 -0.95 14.35 -14.52
C ASP A 357 -0.10 13.08 -14.34
N VAL A 358 -0.72 11.90 -14.37
CA VAL A 358 -0.04 10.60 -14.34
C VAL A 358 -0.21 9.83 -15.63
N ILE A 359 0.71 8.92 -15.92
CA ILE A 359 0.70 8.06 -17.11
C ILE A 359 1.44 6.75 -16.86
N MET A 360 1.15 5.71 -17.64
CA MET A 360 1.94 4.47 -17.64
C MET A 360 3.22 4.63 -18.47
N ALA A 361 4.35 4.22 -17.91
CA ALA A 361 5.66 4.20 -18.56
C ALA A 361 6.33 2.82 -18.42
N PRO A 362 7.23 2.41 -19.33
CA PRO A 362 7.99 1.17 -19.18
C PRO A 362 8.75 1.10 -17.85
N ALA A 363 8.66 -0.05 -17.19
CA ALA A 363 9.38 -0.35 -15.96
C ALA A 363 10.86 -0.69 -16.25
N ALA A 364 11.75 -0.44 -15.29
CA ALA A 364 13.17 -0.79 -15.42
C ALA A 364 13.40 -2.31 -15.22
N ASP A 365 12.67 -2.88 -14.27
CA ASP A 365 12.52 -4.31 -14.06
C ASP A 365 11.52 -4.86 -15.07
N MET A 366 11.88 -5.95 -15.74
CA MET A 366 11.06 -6.57 -16.79
C MET A 366 10.76 -5.64 -17.99
N PHE A 367 11.65 -4.68 -18.26
CA PHE A 367 11.58 -3.78 -19.42
C PHE A 367 11.36 -4.56 -20.72
N GLU A 368 12.10 -5.66 -20.88
CA GLU A 368 12.06 -6.54 -22.05
C GLU A 368 10.67 -7.20 -22.26
N MET A 369 9.92 -7.40 -21.17
CA MET A 369 8.57 -7.98 -21.18
C MET A 369 7.46 -6.94 -21.38
N GLY A 370 7.81 -5.65 -21.46
CA GLY A 370 6.84 -4.57 -21.63
C GLY A 370 5.99 -4.26 -20.41
N VAL A 371 6.46 -4.65 -19.21
CA VAL A 371 5.85 -4.26 -17.94
C VAL A 371 5.88 -2.73 -17.81
N LYS A 372 4.83 -2.17 -17.21
CA LYS A 372 4.68 -0.73 -17.03
C LYS A 372 4.43 -0.37 -15.58
N VAL A 373 4.77 0.87 -15.25
CA VAL A 373 4.53 1.54 -13.97
C VAL A 373 3.78 2.84 -14.18
N GLN A 374 2.94 3.23 -13.24
CA GLN A 374 2.28 4.54 -13.22
C GLN A 374 3.23 5.58 -12.63
N VAL A 375 3.47 6.67 -13.35
CA VAL A 375 4.41 7.72 -13.00
C VAL A 375 3.83 9.11 -13.24
N LEU A 376 4.41 10.12 -12.59
CA LEU A 376 4.12 11.52 -12.87
C LEU A 376 4.57 11.88 -14.30
N LYS A 377 3.73 12.59 -15.03
CA LYS A 377 4.01 13.10 -16.39
C LYS A 377 4.19 14.62 -16.43
N ARG A 378 3.61 15.35 -15.48
CA ARG A 378 3.73 16.82 -15.42
C ARG A 378 5.10 17.22 -14.90
N GLY A 379 5.75 18.15 -15.61
CA GLY A 379 7.05 18.70 -15.23
C GLY A 379 8.24 17.77 -15.46
N THR A 380 8.07 16.64 -16.14
CA THR A 380 9.12 15.69 -16.53
C THR A 380 8.82 15.08 -17.90
N MET A 381 9.85 14.63 -18.62
CA MET A 381 9.74 13.91 -19.89
C MET A 381 10.03 12.41 -19.75
N PHE A 382 10.19 11.90 -18.52
CA PHE A 382 10.53 10.51 -18.25
C PHE A 382 9.63 9.52 -18.99
N ALA A 383 8.31 9.65 -18.86
CA ALA A 383 7.37 8.70 -19.44
C ALA A 383 7.49 8.61 -20.97
N MET A 384 7.59 9.76 -21.65
CA MET A 384 7.74 9.85 -23.10
C MET A 384 9.08 9.29 -23.55
N ARG A 385 10.16 9.57 -22.82
CA ARG A 385 11.50 9.06 -23.12
C ARG A 385 11.60 7.55 -22.90
N ALA A 386 11.06 7.04 -21.79
CA ALA A 386 11.01 5.61 -21.52
C ALA A 386 10.18 4.86 -22.58
N ALA A 387 9.03 5.41 -22.99
CA ALA A 387 8.23 4.86 -24.08
C ALA A 387 9.02 4.80 -25.40
N LYS A 388 9.73 5.88 -25.75
CA LYS A 388 10.59 5.92 -26.94
C LYS A 388 11.70 4.86 -26.90
N LEU A 389 12.36 4.67 -25.76
CA LEU A 389 13.36 3.61 -25.58
C LEU A 389 12.74 2.22 -25.79
N PHE A 390 11.53 1.99 -25.30
CA PHE A 390 10.84 0.71 -25.50
C PHE A 390 10.42 0.49 -26.95
N GLU A 391 9.96 1.52 -27.67
CA GLU A 391 9.70 1.42 -29.12
C GLU A 391 10.96 1.08 -29.91
N LEU A 392 12.08 1.76 -29.63
CA LEU A 392 13.37 1.45 -30.22
C LEU A 392 13.79 0.02 -29.92
N TYR A 393 13.62 -0.40 -28.67
CA TYR A 393 13.90 -1.77 -28.25
C TYR A 393 13.06 -2.76 -29.05
N ARG A 394 11.78 -2.50 -29.33
CA ARG A 394 10.96 -3.42 -30.13
C ARG A 394 11.35 -3.45 -31.60
N ASN A 395 11.66 -2.29 -32.18
CA ASN A 395 11.78 -2.14 -33.62
C ASN A 395 13.17 -2.51 -34.17
N TYR A 396 14.22 -2.46 -33.37
CA TYR A 396 15.60 -2.70 -33.82
C TYR A 396 16.25 -3.90 -33.12
N PRO A 397 17.07 -4.73 -33.80
CA PRO A 397 17.70 -5.90 -33.18
C PRO A 397 18.89 -5.55 -32.27
N SER A 398 19.50 -4.37 -32.41
CA SER A 398 20.68 -3.94 -31.67
C SER A 398 20.79 -2.42 -31.59
N LEU A 399 21.71 -1.91 -30.76
CA LEU A 399 22.03 -0.47 -30.69
C LEU A 399 22.58 0.09 -32.01
N ASP A 400 23.32 -0.73 -32.77
CA ASP A 400 23.94 -0.33 -34.04
C ASP A 400 22.95 -0.29 -35.20
N ALA A 401 21.82 -0.99 -35.06
CA ALA A 401 20.74 -0.98 -36.05
C ALA A 401 19.82 0.25 -35.91
N ILE A 402 19.97 1.07 -34.86
CA ILE A 402 19.20 2.30 -34.68
C ILE A 402 19.66 3.33 -35.72
N PRO A 403 18.73 4.01 -36.45
CA PRO A 403 19.10 5.03 -37.42
C PRO A 403 20.00 6.10 -36.81
N ALA A 404 21.06 6.49 -37.54
CA ALA A 404 22.10 7.39 -37.04
C ALA A 404 21.52 8.71 -36.49
N ALA A 405 20.50 9.27 -37.15
CA ALA A 405 19.81 10.46 -36.68
C ALA A 405 19.14 10.26 -35.31
N GLU A 406 18.49 9.11 -35.08
CA GLU A 406 17.88 8.79 -33.78
C GLU A 406 18.94 8.54 -32.71
N ARG A 407 20.03 7.83 -33.04
CA ARG A 407 21.15 7.59 -32.12
C ARG A 407 21.74 8.91 -31.61
N VAL A 408 21.99 9.88 -32.49
CA VAL A 408 22.50 11.21 -32.10
C VAL A 408 21.56 11.91 -31.13
N GLN A 409 20.24 11.81 -31.34
CA GLN A 409 19.26 12.42 -30.43
C GLN A 409 19.25 11.74 -29.05
N LEU A 410 19.37 10.41 -29.00
CA LEU A 410 19.46 9.67 -27.74
C LEU A 410 20.70 10.08 -26.95
N GLU A 411 21.87 10.08 -27.59
CA GLU A 411 23.14 10.42 -26.96
C GLU A 411 23.16 11.86 -26.46
N LYS A 412 22.61 12.81 -27.24
CA LYS A 412 22.61 14.23 -26.87
C LYS A 412 21.55 14.60 -25.83
N ASN A 413 20.30 14.15 -26.01
CA ASN A 413 19.17 14.71 -25.27
C ASN A 413 18.67 13.81 -24.13
N LEU A 414 18.91 12.50 -24.21
CA LEU A 414 18.39 11.52 -23.24
C LEU A 414 19.52 11.00 -22.34
N PHE A 415 20.51 10.31 -22.91
CA PHE A 415 21.63 9.77 -22.16
C PHE A 415 22.60 10.86 -21.71
N ARG A 416 22.81 11.88 -22.57
CA ARG A 416 23.86 12.92 -22.44
C ARG A 416 25.28 12.35 -22.42
N PHE A 417 25.44 11.16 -23.01
CA PHE A 417 26.69 10.44 -23.20
C PHE A 417 26.57 9.57 -24.47
N PRO A 418 27.69 9.24 -25.13
CA PRO A 418 27.70 8.22 -26.18
C PRO A 418 27.16 6.88 -25.67
N LEU A 419 26.46 6.11 -26.51
CA LEU A 419 25.89 4.82 -26.08
C LEU A 419 26.96 3.81 -25.64
N ASP A 420 28.16 3.89 -26.22
CA ASP A 420 29.29 3.04 -25.85
C ASP A 420 29.80 3.35 -24.44
N GLU A 421 29.72 4.62 -24.03
CA GLU A 421 30.04 5.05 -22.67
C GLU A 421 29.00 4.53 -21.68
N ILE A 422 27.71 4.62 -22.03
CA ILE A 422 26.63 4.05 -21.22
C ILE A 422 26.80 2.53 -21.08
N TRP A 423 27.18 1.83 -22.15
CA TRP A 423 27.50 0.41 -22.08
C TRP A 423 28.66 0.12 -21.13
N ARG A 424 29.75 0.90 -21.17
CA ARG A 424 30.89 0.75 -20.26
C ARG A 424 30.45 0.83 -18.79
N GLN A 425 29.70 1.88 -18.43
CA GLN A 425 29.17 2.06 -17.07
C GLN A 425 28.21 0.93 -16.66
N THR A 426 27.35 0.51 -17.59
CA THR A 426 26.40 -0.59 -17.38
C THR A 426 27.14 -1.90 -17.12
N ARG A 427 28.20 -2.18 -17.87
CA ARG A 427 29.06 -3.35 -17.71
C ARG A 427 29.75 -3.35 -16.35
N GLU A 428 30.34 -2.23 -15.93
CA GLU A 428 30.98 -2.09 -14.61
C GLU A 428 29.99 -2.34 -13.46
N PHE A 429 28.77 -1.80 -13.57
CA PHE A 429 27.71 -2.04 -12.59
C PHE A 429 27.33 -3.52 -12.48
N PHE A 430 27.10 -4.20 -13.62
CA PHE A 430 26.71 -5.60 -13.60
C PHE A 430 27.84 -6.54 -13.19
N LEU A 431 29.11 -6.21 -13.48
CA LEU A 431 30.26 -6.97 -12.97
C LEU A 431 30.31 -7.05 -11.44
N GLN A 432 29.74 -6.07 -10.74
CA GLN A 432 29.68 -6.07 -9.28
C GLN A 432 28.37 -6.68 -8.76
N ARG A 433 27.25 -6.43 -9.43
CA ARG A 433 25.92 -6.79 -8.92
C ARG A 433 25.41 -8.16 -9.43
N ASP A 434 25.53 -8.43 -10.71
CA ASP A 434 25.13 -9.69 -11.35
C ASP A 434 26.03 -9.97 -12.57
N PRO A 435 27.21 -10.58 -12.35
CA PRO A 435 28.22 -10.76 -13.38
C PRO A 435 27.75 -11.57 -14.58
N VAL A 436 26.70 -12.39 -14.42
CA VAL A 436 26.14 -13.25 -15.49
C VAL A 436 25.52 -12.43 -16.62
N GLN A 437 25.08 -11.19 -16.34
CA GLN A 437 24.48 -10.32 -17.37
C GLN A 437 25.48 -9.88 -18.44
N VAL A 438 26.76 -9.75 -18.08
CA VAL A 438 27.78 -9.18 -18.98
C VAL A 438 28.10 -10.14 -20.14
N PRO A 439 28.47 -11.42 -19.91
CA PRO A 439 28.68 -12.36 -21.01
C PRO A 439 27.43 -12.52 -21.89
N LYS A 440 26.24 -12.50 -21.29
CA LYS A 440 24.98 -12.58 -22.04
C LYS A 440 24.79 -11.38 -22.97
N ALA A 441 25.08 -10.17 -22.50
CA ALA A 441 24.99 -8.96 -23.32
C ALA A 441 26.11 -8.87 -24.38
N GLU A 442 27.30 -9.41 -24.09
CA GLU A 442 28.38 -9.49 -25.08
C GLU A 442 28.06 -10.48 -26.20
N ALA A 443 27.27 -11.54 -25.91
CA ALA A 443 26.82 -12.53 -26.89
C ALA A 443 25.51 -12.16 -27.62
N ASP A 444 24.63 -11.38 -26.98
CA ASP A 444 23.32 -10.99 -27.51
C ASP A 444 23.18 -9.46 -27.57
N ALA A 445 23.26 -8.92 -28.78
CA ALA A 445 23.17 -7.49 -29.05
C ALA A 445 21.81 -6.88 -28.65
N LYS A 446 20.73 -7.68 -28.64
CA LYS A 446 19.41 -7.26 -28.17
C LYS A 446 19.39 -7.12 -26.66
N HIS A 447 20.00 -8.07 -25.96
CA HIS A 447 20.15 -8.03 -24.50
C HIS A 447 21.03 -6.85 -24.08
N LYS A 448 22.15 -6.59 -24.78
CA LYS A 448 22.97 -5.38 -24.57
C LYS A 448 22.14 -4.10 -24.71
N MET A 449 21.33 -4.00 -25.76
CA MET A 449 20.44 -2.85 -25.96
C MET A 449 19.47 -2.67 -24.79
N ALA A 450 18.87 -3.75 -24.30
CA ALA A 450 17.97 -3.69 -23.14
C ALA A 450 18.70 -3.16 -21.89
N LEU A 451 19.90 -3.66 -21.58
CA LEU A 451 20.67 -3.20 -20.42
C LEU A 451 21.04 -1.71 -20.52
N VAL A 452 21.44 -1.24 -21.70
CA VAL A 452 21.74 0.18 -21.95
C VAL A 452 20.50 1.06 -21.79
N PHE A 453 19.34 0.62 -22.24
CA PHE A 453 18.10 1.38 -22.04
C PHE A 453 17.62 1.37 -20.60
N ARG A 454 17.74 0.22 -19.92
CA ARG A 454 17.46 0.07 -18.48
C ARG A 454 18.35 0.94 -17.61
N TRP A 455 19.56 1.29 -18.06
CA TRP A 455 20.38 2.29 -17.40
C TRP A 455 19.61 3.61 -17.23
N TYR A 456 18.98 4.14 -18.28
CA TYR A 456 18.24 5.40 -18.18
C TYR A 456 17.03 5.26 -17.25
N VAL A 457 16.25 4.19 -17.42
CA VAL A 457 15.03 3.97 -16.62
C VAL A 457 15.35 3.76 -15.14
N GLY A 458 16.47 3.09 -14.83
CA GLY A 458 16.94 2.93 -13.45
C GLY A 458 17.54 4.20 -12.86
N GLN A 459 18.33 4.95 -13.64
CA GLN A 459 18.95 6.19 -13.18
C GLN A 459 17.94 7.32 -12.98
N SER A 460 16.83 7.37 -13.74
CA SER A 460 15.80 8.40 -13.57
C SER A 460 15.19 8.38 -12.16
N SER A 461 14.98 7.21 -11.58
CA SER A 461 14.55 7.09 -10.18
C SER A 461 15.61 7.60 -9.20
N ARG A 462 16.90 7.31 -9.45
CA ARG A 462 18.00 7.81 -8.61
C ARG A 462 18.14 9.33 -8.69
N TRP A 463 18.05 9.92 -9.88
CA TRP A 463 18.13 11.37 -10.06
C TRP A 463 16.98 12.09 -9.36
N ALA A 464 15.76 11.53 -9.43
CA ALA A 464 14.60 12.06 -8.75
C ALA A 464 14.80 12.06 -7.22
N ASN A 465 15.21 10.92 -6.65
CA ASN A 465 15.43 10.81 -5.20
C ASN A 465 16.59 11.69 -4.70
N ALA A 466 17.66 11.82 -5.49
CA ALA A 466 18.80 12.68 -5.15
C ALA A 466 18.58 14.17 -5.46
N GLY A 467 17.47 14.54 -6.12
CA GLY A 467 17.15 15.94 -6.44
C GLY A 467 18.10 16.56 -7.48
N VAL A 468 18.57 15.77 -8.43
CA VAL A 468 19.55 16.24 -9.43
C VAL A 468 18.87 17.18 -10.42
N ALA A 469 19.00 18.49 -10.20
CA ALA A 469 18.24 19.52 -10.90
C ALA A 469 18.41 19.51 -12.43
N ASP A 470 19.61 19.21 -12.93
CA ASP A 470 19.90 19.16 -14.37
C ASP A 470 19.25 17.94 -15.07
N ARG A 471 18.76 16.97 -14.30
CA ARG A 471 18.06 15.75 -14.71
C ARG A 471 16.56 15.75 -14.36
N LYS A 472 15.99 16.92 -14.05
CA LYS A 472 14.55 17.09 -13.77
C LYS A 472 13.65 16.60 -14.91
N LEU A 473 13.99 16.97 -16.15
CA LEU A 473 13.22 16.61 -17.36
C LEU A 473 13.51 15.20 -17.81
#